data_AF-A0A7S0NLT1-F1
#
_entry.id   AF-A0A7S0NLT1-F1
#
_cell.length_a   1.000
_cell.length_b   1.000
_cell.length_c   1.000
_cell.angle_alpha   90.00
_cell.angle_beta   90.00
_cell.angle_gamma   90.00
#
_symmetry.space_group_name_H-M   'P 1'
#
loop_
_entity.id
_entity.type
_entity.pdbx_description
1 polymer ?
#
loop_
_entity_poly.entity_id
_entity_poly.type
_entity_poly.pdbx_seq_one_letter_code
_entity_poly.pdbx_strand_id
1 'polypeptide(L)'
;AAAASARAGEDDNGAEAEELRDKLARERARAREEIEARDAEIEKNQKELVRLRHHLLELEEEDDAKAEEAELNAEALVREREEEHAATVNDLTARLAAAERELEVTRRAVDAKDRELANLQVAMDIFNTDEEARGRLSLEAQALREKNAHLAAELVVAKEQVTAANARASGAECDARAEKERADAAAAETQRAIGEAGKARQALQQSMQQAKHLMDSSTELLDKRIVSKLLLTYFEREQSPDVLELMARMLNMSEDEKSKMGLGEPAAAKPGLIRSVATAPVRVAFGALGFAGTVAKTALQTPVHVARALTPEEERQTVADQWVEFLLSQMDAADEDEIAGKKFKVQPIAAPATPGP
;
A
#
# COMPACT_ATOMS: atom_id res chain seq x y z
N ALA A 1 -129.29 114.01 -108.38
CA ALA A 1 -129.07 113.02 -107.31
C ALA A 1 -128.92 111.64 -107.94
N ALA A 2 -128.03 110.79 -107.39
CA ALA A 2 -127.84 109.35 -107.69
C ALA A 2 -126.70 108.86 -108.64
N ALA A 3 -125.75 109.69 -109.09
CA ALA A 3 -124.58 109.20 -109.87
C ALA A 3 -123.19 109.54 -109.28
N ALA A 4 -123.12 110.31 -108.18
CA ALA A 4 -121.86 110.78 -107.59
C ALA A 4 -121.39 109.96 -106.36
N SER A 5 -122.18 108.99 -105.88
CA SER A 5 -121.89 108.27 -104.62
C SER A 5 -121.38 106.84 -104.82
N ALA A 6 -121.34 106.31 -106.05
CA ALA A 6 -120.93 104.94 -106.33
C ALA A 6 -119.46 104.78 -106.77
N ARG A 7 -118.78 105.87 -107.18
CA ARG A 7 -117.35 105.83 -107.54
C ARG A 7 -116.39 106.05 -106.38
N ALA A 8 -116.84 106.64 -105.27
CA ALA A 8 -115.99 106.86 -104.10
C ALA A 8 -115.80 105.60 -103.24
N GLY A 9 -116.67 104.58 -103.36
CA GLY A 9 -116.60 103.34 -102.57
C GLY A 9 -115.78 102.20 -103.18
N GLU A 10 -115.43 102.29 -104.47
CA GLU A 10 -114.51 101.35 -105.16
C GLU A 10 -113.05 101.82 -105.05
N ASP A 11 -112.82 103.14 -105.03
CA ASP A 11 -111.47 103.72 -104.89
C ASP A 11 -110.93 103.65 -103.45
N ASP A 12 -111.78 103.77 -102.41
CA ASP A 12 -111.35 103.65 -101.00
C ASP A 12 -110.99 102.19 -100.63
N ASN A 13 -111.76 101.20 -101.10
CA ASN A 13 -111.42 99.79 -100.93
C ASN A 13 -110.15 99.40 -101.71
N GLY A 14 -109.88 100.05 -102.85
CA GLY A 14 -108.65 99.89 -103.62
C GLY A 14 -107.44 100.51 -102.93
N ALA A 15 -107.58 101.72 -102.36
CA ALA A 15 -106.54 102.43 -101.61
C ALA A 15 -106.21 101.74 -100.28
N GLU A 16 -107.21 101.26 -99.53
CA GLU A 16 -107.00 100.46 -98.33
C GLU A 16 -106.34 99.11 -98.67
N ALA A 17 -106.72 98.49 -99.79
CA ALA A 17 -106.07 97.27 -100.27
C ALA A 17 -104.62 97.50 -100.72
N GLU A 18 -104.30 98.65 -101.33
CA GLU A 18 -102.93 99.04 -101.66
C GLU A 18 -102.10 99.38 -100.41
N GLU A 19 -102.66 100.09 -99.44
CA GLU A 19 -101.96 100.40 -98.19
C GLU A 19 -101.68 99.14 -97.36
N LEU A 20 -102.63 98.19 -97.32
CA LEU A 20 -102.44 96.88 -96.71
C LEU A 20 -101.41 96.04 -97.49
N ARG A 21 -101.39 96.10 -98.82
CA ARG A 21 -100.35 95.44 -99.64
C ARG A 21 -98.97 96.03 -99.38
N ASP A 22 -98.86 97.34 -99.24
CA ASP A 22 -97.62 98.05 -98.93
C ASP A 22 -97.13 97.76 -97.50
N LYS A 23 -98.05 97.75 -96.52
CA LYS A 23 -97.73 97.33 -95.14
C LYS A 23 -97.25 95.88 -95.11
N LEU A 24 -97.97 94.98 -95.79
CA LEU A 24 -97.59 93.57 -95.92
C LEU A 24 -96.27 93.41 -96.69
N ALA A 25 -95.97 94.25 -97.68
CA ALA A 25 -94.70 94.26 -98.41
C ALA A 25 -93.54 94.74 -97.54
N ARG A 26 -93.75 95.79 -96.73
CA ARG A 26 -92.77 96.27 -95.75
C ARG A 26 -92.54 95.25 -94.63
N GLU A 27 -93.59 94.61 -94.12
CA GLU A 27 -93.49 93.53 -93.14
C GLU A 27 -92.78 92.31 -93.73
N ARG A 28 -93.06 91.95 -94.98
CA ARG A 28 -92.33 90.89 -95.69
C ARG A 28 -90.87 91.26 -95.93
N ALA A 29 -90.55 92.53 -96.21
CA ALA A 29 -89.18 92.99 -96.36
C ALA A 29 -88.43 92.95 -95.02
N ARG A 30 -89.04 93.44 -93.93
CA ARG A 30 -88.47 93.35 -92.58
C ARG A 30 -88.26 91.91 -92.13
N ALA A 31 -89.24 91.04 -92.35
CA ALA A 31 -89.11 89.61 -92.04
C ALA A 31 -88.00 88.95 -92.87
N ARG A 32 -87.80 89.36 -94.13
CA ARG A 32 -86.67 88.88 -94.96
C ARG A 32 -85.32 89.35 -94.43
N GLU A 33 -85.18 90.64 -94.10
CA GLU A 33 -83.96 91.19 -93.50
C GLU A 33 -83.66 90.54 -92.15
N GLU A 34 -84.67 90.27 -91.32
CA GLU A 34 -84.52 89.54 -90.07
C GLU A 34 -84.11 88.08 -90.30
N ILE A 35 -84.69 87.39 -91.29
CA ILE A 35 -84.28 86.03 -91.67
C ILE A 35 -82.82 86.04 -92.16
N GLU A 36 -82.43 86.97 -93.03
CA GLU A 36 -81.05 87.09 -93.53
C GLU A 36 -80.06 87.39 -92.40
N ALA A 37 -80.42 88.26 -91.46
CA ALA A 37 -79.60 88.54 -90.28
C ALA A 37 -79.45 87.30 -89.37
N ARG A 38 -80.54 86.53 -89.19
CA ARG A 38 -80.52 85.27 -88.43
C ARG A 38 -79.72 84.19 -89.15
N ASP A 39 -79.82 84.10 -90.47
CA ASP A 39 -79.05 83.15 -91.27
C ASP A 39 -77.54 83.47 -91.20
N ALA A 40 -77.16 84.75 -91.25
CA ALA A 40 -75.77 85.17 -91.06
C ALA A 40 -75.25 84.88 -89.64
N GLU A 41 -76.09 85.06 -88.62
CA GLU A 41 -75.78 84.71 -87.23
C GLU A 41 -75.64 83.20 -87.05
N ILE A 42 -76.54 82.41 -87.64
CA ILE A 42 -76.47 80.95 -87.67
C ILE A 42 -75.19 80.48 -88.37
N GLU A 43 -74.82 81.07 -89.51
CA GLU A 43 -73.60 80.73 -90.24
C GLU A 43 -72.34 81.04 -89.41
N LYS A 44 -72.31 82.19 -88.72
CA LYS A 44 -71.23 82.55 -87.79
C LYS A 44 -71.14 81.55 -86.64
N ASN A 45 -72.28 81.23 -86.01
CA ASN A 45 -72.35 80.26 -84.92
C ASN A 45 -71.93 78.85 -85.39
N GLN A 46 -72.28 78.46 -86.61
CA GLN A 46 -71.84 77.20 -87.21
C GLN A 46 -70.32 77.18 -87.43
N LYS A 47 -69.73 78.27 -87.94
CA LYS A 47 -68.27 78.39 -88.09
C LYS A 47 -67.54 78.33 -86.75
N GLU A 48 -68.06 79.02 -85.73
CA GLU A 48 -67.50 78.99 -84.38
C GLU A 48 -67.65 77.60 -83.75
N LEU A 49 -68.78 76.92 -83.94
CA LEU A 49 -69.00 75.56 -83.46
C LEU A 49 -68.05 74.55 -84.13
N VAL A 50 -67.76 74.69 -85.42
CA VAL A 50 -66.75 73.87 -86.11
C VAL A 50 -65.35 74.12 -85.55
N ARG A 51 -64.98 75.38 -85.31
CA ARG A 51 -63.68 75.73 -84.70
C ARG A 51 -63.55 75.15 -83.29
N LEU A 52 -64.58 75.28 -82.46
CA LEU A 52 -64.58 74.72 -81.11
C LEU A 52 -64.51 73.19 -81.13
N ARG A 53 -65.22 72.52 -82.04
CA ARG A 53 -65.10 71.07 -82.21
C ARG A 53 -63.70 70.65 -82.62
N HIS A 54 -63.08 71.37 -83.56
CA HIS A 54 -61.71 71.08 -83.97
C HIS A 54 -60.73 71.26 -82.80
N HIS A 55 -60.84 72.37 -82.06
CA HIS A 55 -60.00 72.63 -80.90
C HIS A 55 -60.21 71.58 -79.79
N LEU A 56 -61.44 71.15 -79.54
CA LEU A 56 -61.72 70.07 -78.58
C LEU A 56 -61.12 68.73 -79.03
N LEU A 57 -61.16 68.42 -80.33
CA LEU A 57 -60.50 67.22 -80.88
C LEU A 57 -58.97 67.32 -80.73
N GLU A 58 -58.36 68.47 -81.01
CA GLU A 58 -56.92 68.69 -80.80
C GLU A 58 -56.55 68.50 -79.32
N LEU A 59 -57.36 69.02 -78.39
CA LEU A 59 -57.14 68.84 -76.96
C LEU A 59 -57.29 67.38 -76.51
N GLU A 60 -58.26 66.65 -77.06
CA GLU A 60 -58.46 65.22 -76.80
C GLU A 60 -57.26 64.41 -77.32
N GLU A 61 -56.80 64.66 -78.55
CA GLU A 61 -55.59 64.03 -79.12
C GLU A 61 -54.33 64.34 -78.29
N GLU A 62 -54.18 65.57 -77.81
CA GLU A 62 -53.08 65.95 -76.93
C GLU A 62 -53.15 65.24 -75.56
N ASP A 63 -54.34 65.08 -75.00
CA ASP A 63 -54.53 64.43 -73.70
C ASP A 63 -54.35 62.91 -73.80
N ASP A 64 -54.79 62.29 -74.89
CA ASP A 64 -54.50 60.89 -75.20
C ASP A 64 -52.99 60.66 -75.34
N ALA A 65 -52.29 61.52 -76.07
CA ALA A 65 -50.83 61.42 -76.21
C ALA A 65 -50.10 61.58 -74.86
N LYS A 66 -50.56 62.49 -73.98
CA LYS A 66 -50.02 62.63 -72.63
C LYS A 66 -50.30 61.40 -71.77
N ALA A 67 -51.48 60.79 -71.92
CA ALA A 67 -51.83 59.56 -71.20
C ALA A 67 -50.92 58.41 -71.62
N GLU A 68 -50.71 58.21 -72.93
CA GLU A 68 -49.78 57.19 -73.45
C GLU A 68 -48.33 57.44 -72.96
N GLU A 69 -47.85 58.68 -72.99
CA GLU A 69 -46.51 59.01 -72.50
C GLU A 69 -46.38 58.75 -70.98
N ALA A 70 -47.42 59.08 -70.20
CA ALA A 70 -47.45 58.81 -68.77
C ALA A 70 -47.47 57.30 -68.46
N GLU A 71 -48.19 56.50 -69.24
CA GLU A 71 -48.21 55.03 -69.12
C GLU A 71 -46.82 54.45 -69.45
N LEU A 72 -46.22 54.83 -70.56
CA LEU A 72 -44.87 54.37 -70.94
C LEU A 72 -43.82 54.75 -69.89
N ASN A 73 -43.90 55.96 -69.33
CA ASN A 73 -42.99 56.38 -68.28
C ASN A 73 -43.22 55.60 -66.98
N ALA A 74 -44.48 55.31 -66.62
CA ALA A 74 -44.80 54.49 -65.46
C ALA A 74 -44.28 53.06 -65.62
N GLU A 75 -44.44 52.45 -66.79
CA GLU A 75 -43.90 51.13 -67.11
C GLU A 75 -42.37 51.11 -67.07
N ALA A 76 -41.71 52.14 -67.61
CA ALA A 76 -40.26 52.27 -67.56
C ALA A 76 -39.74 52.39 -66.13
N LEU A 77 -40.40 53.17 -65.28
CA LEU A 77 -40.06 53.30 -63.86
C LEU A 77 -40.27 52.00 -63.10
N VAL A 78 -41.36 51.27 -63.35
CA VAL A 78 -41.60 49.95 -62.73
C VAL A 78 -40.50 48.98 -63.14
N ARG A 79 -40.16 48.93 -64.43
CA ARG A 79 -39.10 48.07 -64.94
C ARG A 79 -37.74 48.40 -64.32
N GLU A 80 -37.37 49.67 -64.22
CA GLU A 80 -36.13 50.11 -63.57
C GLU A 80 -36.10 49.64 -62.10
N ARG A 81 -37.19 49.82 -61.37
CA ARG A 81 -37.30 49.35 -59.98
C ARG A 81 -37.20 47.83 -59.86
N GLU A 82 -37.83 47.08 -60.75
CA GLU A 82 -37.72 45.62 -60.78
C GLU A 82 -36.30 45.16 -61.07
N GLU A 83 -35.58 45.82 -61.98
CA GLU A 83 -34.17 45.54 -62.27
C GLU A 83 -33.26 45.87 -61.07
N GLU A 84 -33.48 47.01 -60.40
CA GLU A 84 -32.80 47.37 -59.15
C GLU A 84 -33.07 46.34 -58.04
N HIS A 85 -34.34 45.95 -57.86
CA HIS A 85 -34.73 44.94 -56.88
C HIS A 85 -34.12 43.57 -57.22
N ALA A 86 -34.12 43.15 -58.48
CA ALA A 86 -33.47 41.92 -58.90
C ALA A 86 -31.96 41.95 -58.65
N ALA A 87 -31.29 43.06 -58.95
CA ALA A 87 -29.86 43.23 -58.70
C ALA A 87 -29.53 43.17 -57.21
N THR A 88 -30.31 43.84 -56.36
CA THR A 88 -30.12 43.81 -54.90
C THR A 88 -30.39 42.42 -54.31
N VAL A 89 -31.44 41.72 -54.77
CA VAL A 89 -31.73 40.34 -54.34
C VAL A 89 -30.59 39.40 -54.75
N ASN A 90 -30.05 39.54 -55.97
CA ASN A 90 -28.94 38.72 -56.44
C ASN A 90 -27.66 38.97 -55.62
N ASP A 91 -27.33 40.22 -55.31
CA ASP A 91 -26.18 40.56 -54.46
C ASP A 91 -26.35 40.01 -53.03
N LEU A 92 -27.53 40.18 -52.43
CA LEU A 92 -27.82 39.63 -51.10
C LEU A 92 -27.74 38.09 -51.09
N THR A 93 -28.25 37.43 -52.14
CA THR A 93 -28.17 35.97 -52.28
C THR A 93 -26.73 35.50 -52.41
N ALA A 94 -25.90 36.21 -53.20
CA ALA A 94 -24.48 35.90 -53.34
C ALA A 94 -23.73 36.08 -52.01
N ARG A 95 -24.01 37.16 -51.27
CA ARG A 95 -23.42 37.42 -49.93
C ARG A 95 -23.85 36.37 -48.91
N LEU A 96 -25.13 35.98 -48.91
CA LEU A 96 -25.64 34.91 -48.04
C LEU A 96 -24.90 33.59 -48.34
N ALA A 97 -24.79 33.21 -49.61
CA ALA A 97 -24.08 32.00 -50.00
C ALA A 97 -22.58 32.05 -49.67
N ALA A 98 -21.95 33.22 -49.72
CA ALA A 98 -20.56 33.40 -49.29
C ALA A 98 -20.43 33.22 -47.77
N ALA A 99 -21.29 33.87 -46.99
CA ALA A 99 -21.31 33.76 -45.53
C ALA A 99 -21.60 32.33 -45.05
N GLU A 100 -22.50 31.60 -45.72
CA GLU A 100 -22.78 30.19 -45.42
C GLU A 100 -21.54 29.31 -45.64
N ARG A 101 -20.76 29.56 -46.71
CA ARG A 101 -19.50 28.84 -46.94
C ARG A 101 -18.46 29.16 -45.88
N GLU A 102 -18.33 30.42 -45.48
CA GLU A 102 -17.42 30.82 -44.40
C GLU A 102 -17.82 30.19 -43.05
N LEU A 103 -19.11 30.15 -42.75
CA LEU A 103 -19.65 29.47 -41.57
C LEU A 103 -19.32 27.97 -41.58
N GLU A 104 -19.45 27.32 -42.73
CA GLU A 104 -19.11 25.90 -42.86
C GLU A 104 -17.60 25.65 -42.68
N VAL A 105 -16.74 26.53 -43.23
CA VAL A 105 -15.29 26.44 -43.04
C VAL A 105 -14.91 26.64 -41.57
N THR A 106 -15.49 27.64 -40.90
CA THR A 106 -15.22 27.91 -39.48
C THR A 106 -15.74 26.81 -38.58
N ARG A 107 -16.92 26.23 -38.86
CA ARG A 107 -17.43 25.04 -38.14
C ARG A 107 -16.46 23.87 -38.25
N ARG A 108 -15.97 23.55 -39.46
CA ARG A 108 -14.98 22.48 -39.63
C ARG A 108 -13.68 22.75 -38.89
N ALA A 109 -13.23 24.01 -38.83
CA ALA A 109 -12.06 24.39 -38.07
C ALA A 109 -12.27 24.20 -36.57
N VAL A 110 -13.46 24.57 -36.05
CA VAL A 110 -13.84 24.32 -34.65
C VAL A 110 -13.86 22.81 -34.36
N ASP A 111 -14.53 22.01 -35.18
CA ASP A 111 -14.57 20.55 -35.01
C ASP A 111 -13.15 19.92 -35.03
N ALA A 112 -12.24 20.45 -35.85
CA ALA A 112 -10.85 20.00 -35.87
C ALA A 112 -10.14 20.33 -34.56
N LYS A 113 -10.35 21.54 -34.02
CA LYS A 113 -9.80 21.94 -32.72
C LYS A 113 -10.41 21.17 -31.55
N ASP A 114 -11.68 20.83 -31.60
CA ASP A 114 -12.32 20.00 -30.58
C ASP A 114 -11.72 18.58 -30.55
N ARG A 115 -11.39 18.01 -31.73
CA ARG A 115 -10.67 16.73 -31.81
C ARG A 115 -9.24 16.82 -31.27
N GLU A 116 -8.52 17.91 -31.57
CA GLU A 116 -7.19 18.15 -31.01
C GLU A 116 -7.24 18.28 -29.48
N LEU A 117 -8.21 19.02 -28.95
CA LEU A 117 -8.42 19.16 -27.50
C LEU A 117 -8.75 17.83 -26.84
N ALA A 118 -9.63 17.03 -27.42
CA ALA A 118 -9.95 15.69 -26.91
C ALA A 118 -8.72 14.78 -26.90
N ASN A 119 -7.89 14.82 -27.94
CA ASN A 119 -6.63 14.06 -28.00
C ASN A 119 -5.65 14.53 -26.91
N LEU A 120 -5.50 15.84 -26.73
CA LEU A 120 -4.65 16.39 -25.68
C LEU A 120 -5.15 16.02 -24.27
N GLN A 121 -6.47 15.99 -24.05
CA GLN A 121 -7.05 15.51 -22.78
C GLN A 121 -6.68 14.05 -22.53
N VAL A 122 -6.85 13.17 -23.51
CA VAL A 122 -6.46 11.75 -23.39
C VAL A 122 -4.96 11.60 -23.13
N ALA A 123 -4.12 12.37 -23.84
CA ALA A 123 -2.67 12.35 -23.63
C ALA A 123 -2.28 12.82 -22.21
N MET A 124 -2.99 13.82 -21.68
CA MET A 124 -2.78 14.32 -20.32
C MET A 124 -3.20 13.29 -19.28
N ASP A 125 -4.31 12.59 -19.48
CA ASP A 125 -4.76 11.52 -18.58
C ASP A 125 -3.75 10.37 -18.56
N ILE A 126 -3.25 9.96 -19.73
CA ILE A 126 -2.19 8.95 -19.84
C ILE A 126 -0.92 9.41 -19.11
N PHE A 127 -0.49 10.67 -19.30
CA PHE A 127 0.66 11.22 -18.60
C PHE A 127 0.49 11.22 -17.08
N ASN A 128 -0.68 11.62 -16.58
CA ASN A 128 -0.97 11.64 -15.14
C ASN A 128 -0.95 10.21 -14.56
N THR A 129 -1.57 9.24 -15.24
CA THR A 129 -1.52 7.83 -14.79
C THR A 129 -0.11 7.25 -14.81
N ASP A 130 0.71 7.62 -15.79
CA ASP A 130 2.12 7.23 -15.87
C ASP A 130 2.96 7.88 -14.76
N GLU A 131 2.75 9.16 -14.45
CA GLU A 131 3.37 9.84 -13.30
C GLU A 131 2.98 9.19 -11.97
N GLU A 132 1.72 8.84 -11.78
CA GLU A 132 1.29 8.08 -10.59
C GLU A 132 1.95 6.70 -10.49
N ALA A 133 2.11 6.01 -11.63
CA ALA A 133 2.80 4.72 -11.68
C ALA A 133 4.30 4.88 -11.36
N ARG A 134 4.95 5.91 -11.89
CA ARG A 134 6.34 6.27 -11.54
C ARG A 134 6.48 6.59 -10.05
N GLY A 135 5.54 7.34 -9.48
CA GLY A 135 5.49 7.64 -8.05
C GLY A 135 5.44 6.37 -7.20
N ARG A 136 4.56 5.43 -7.56
CA ARG A 136 4.46 4.12 -6.88
C ARG A 136 5.75 3.31 -6.99
N LEU A 137 6.34 3.21 -8.18
CA LEU A 137 7.61 2.50 -8.38
C LEU A 137 8.77 3.15 -7.62
N SER A 138 8.79 4.48 -7.51
CA SER A 138 9.80 5.19 -6.73
C SER A 138 9.71 4.84 -5.24
N LEU A 139 8.49 4.83 -4.67
CA LEU A 139 8.25 4.42 -3.29
C LEU A 139 8.62 2.96 -3.05
N GLU A 140 8.26 2.06 -3.96
CA GLU A 140 8.66 0.64 -3.87
C GLU A 140 10.19 0.48 -3.93
N ALA A 141 10.85 1.20 -4.84
CA ALA A 141 12.30 1.17 -4.95
C ALA A 141 13.00 1.74 -3.70
N GLN A 142 12.40 2.74 -3.03
CA GLN A 142 12.89 3.23 -1.75
C GLN A 142 12.71 2.18 -0.65
N ALA A 143 11.52 1.60 -0.52
CA ALA A 143 11.24 0.56 0.48
C ALA A 143 12.14 -0.67 0.30
N LEU A 144 12.40 -1.08 -0.94
CA LEU A 144 13.34 -2.17 -1.24
C LEU A 144 14.79 -1.80 -0.87
N ARG A 145 15.22 -0.56 -1.09
CA ARG A 145 16.55 -0.10 -0.65
C ARG A 145 16.68 -0.11 0.87
N GLU A 146 15.66 0.36 1.59
CA GLU A 146 15.63 0.35 3.05
C GLU A 146 15.67 -1.09 3.60
N LYS A 147 14.87 -2.00 3.05
CA LYS A 147 14.90 -3.43 3.39
C LYS A 147 16.27 -4.05 3.09
N ASN A 148 16.88 -3.72 1.96
CA ASN A 148 18.20 -4.24 1.60
C ASN A 148 19.28 -3.72 2.57
N ALA A 149 19.24 -2.44 2.92
CA ALA A 149 20.14 -1.86 3.91
C ALA A 149 19.98 -2.51 5.30
N HIS A 150 18.73 -2.79 5.70
CA HIS A 150 18.44 -3.50 6.94
C HIS A 150 19.00 -4.92 6.94
N LEU A 151 18.71 -5.71 5.90
CA LEU A 151 19.24 -7.07 5.75
C LEU A 151 20.78 -7.08 5.66
N ALA A 152 21.38 -6.07 5.03
CA ALA A 152 22.84 -5.94 4.97
C ALA A 152 23.43 -5.70 6.38
N ALA A 153 22.77 -4.88 7.21
CA ALA A 153 23.19 -4.66 8.60
C ALA A 153 23.06 -5.94 9.44
N GLU A 154 21.94 -6.66 9.34
CA GLU A 154 21.75 -7.96 10.01
C GLU A 154 22.82 -8.98 9.59
N LEU A 155 23.16 -9.02 8.29
CA LEU A 155 24.17 -9.91 7.77
C LEU A 155 25.58 -9.58 8.31
N VAL A 156 25.90 -8.30 8.53
CA VAL A 156 27.15 -7.90 9.20
C VAL A 156 27.18 -8.40 10.63
N VAL A 157 26.11 -8.17 11.40
CA VAL A 157 26.01 -8.64 12.79
C VAL A 157 26.10 -10.17 12.88
N ALA A 158 25.39 -10.89 12.00
CA ALA A 158 25.45 -12.35 11.96
C ALA A 158 26.86 -12.86 11.61
N LYS A 159 27.57 -12.21 10.68
CA LYS A 159 28.97 -12.53 10.36
C LYS A 159 29.87 -12.32 11.58
N GLU A 160 29.72 -11.20 12.28
CA GLU A 160 30.49 -10.92 13.50
C GLU A 160 30.23 -11.99 14.58
N GLN A 161 28.97 -12.36 14.81
CA GLN A 161 28.61 -13.44 15.73
C GLN A 161 29.25 -14.78 15.35
N VAL A 162 29.23 -15.15 14.06
CA VAL A 162 29.88 -16.37 13.57
C VAL A 162 31.39 -16.31 13.79
N THR A 163 32.04 -15.19 13.49
CA THR A 163 33.49 -15.04 13.71
C THR A 163 33.85 -15.13 15.20
N ALA A 164 33.05 -14.53 16.08
CA ALA A 164 33.25 -14.60 17.53
C ALA A 164 33.02 -16.02 18.05
N ALA A 165 31.98 -16.72 17.59
CA ALA A 165 31.72 -18.11 17.93
C ALA A 165 32.86 -19.02 17.46
N ASN A 166 33.37 -18.82 16.25
CA ASN A 166 34.49 -19.60 15.71
C ASN A 166 35.78 -19.35 16.50
N ALA A 167 36.06 -18.10 16.90
CA ALA A 167 37.19 -17.77 17.76
C ALA A 167 37.07 -18.42 19.16
N ARG A 168 35.88 -18.43 19.76
CA ARG A 168 35.62 -19.12 21.04
C ARG A 168 35.79 -20.63 20.90
N ALA A 169 35.29 -21.24 19.82
CA ALA A 169 35.44 -22.66 19.55
C ALA A 169 36.93 -23.03 19.39
N SER A 170 37.69 -22.25 18.61
CA SER A 170 39.14 -22.46 18.46
C SER A 170 39.91 -22.30 19.77
N GLY A 171 39.55 -21.31 20.61
CA GLY A 171 40.12 -21.15 21.94
C GLY A 171 39.84 -22.36 22.84
N ALA A 172 38.57 -22.80 22.89
CA ALA A 172 38.18 -23.98 23.66
C ALA A 172 38.86 -25.27 23.17
N GLU A 173 39.09 -25.42 21.87
CA GLU A 173 39.87 -26.54 21.33
C GLU A 173 41.34 -26.49 21.78
N CYS A 174 41.94 -25.30 21.85
CA CYS A 174 43.31 -25.13 22.34
C CYS A 174 43.42 -25.47 23.84
N ASP A 175 42.48 -24.97 24.65
CA ASP A 175 42.41 -25.27 26.08
C ASP A 175 42.18 -26.77 26.33
N ALA A 176 41.28 -27.40 25.57
CA ALA A 176 41.02 -28.84 25.67
C ALA A 176 42.26 -29.66 25.30
N ARG A 177 43.04 -29.24 24.29
CA ARG A 177 44.31 -29.87 23.95
C ARG A 177 45.34 -29.71 25.08
N ALA A 178 45.49 -28.51 25.63
CA ALA A 178 46.41 -28.25 26.73
C ALA A 178 46.06 -29.05 28.00
N GLU A 179 44.78 -29.13 28.35
CA GLU A 179 44.30 -29.97 29.45
C GLU A 179 44.57 -31.45 29.21
N LYS A 180 44.36 -31.92 27.97
CA LYS A 180 44.68 -33.31 27.60
C LYS A 180 46.19 -33.59 27.74
N GLU A 181 47.05 -32.70 27.26
CA GLU A 181 48.50 -32.82 27.40
C GLU A 181 48.94 -32.84 28.87
N ARG A 182 48.34 -32.00 29.72
CA ARG A 182 48.58 -32.02 31.17
C ARG A 182 48.13 -33.33 31.81
N ALA A 183 46.95 -33.82 31.44
CA ALA A 183 46.44 -35.10 31.92
C ALA A 183 47.34 -36.27 31.51
N ASP A 184 47.81 -36.29 30.26
CA ASP A 184 48.74 -37.29 29.74
C ASP A 184 50.10 -37.23 30.46
N ALA A 185 50.62 -36.03 30.72
CA ALA A 185 51.87 -35.85 31.49
C ALA A 185 51.72 -36.32 32.95
N ALA A 186 50.62 -35.98 33.62
CA ALA A 186 50.32 -36.44 34.97
C ALA A 186 50.13 -37.97 35.02
N ALA A 187 49.47 -38.56 34.02
CA ALA A 187 49.36 -40.01 33.89
C ALA A 187 50.75 -40.67 33.71
N ALA A 188 51.63 -40.08 32.92
CA ALA A 188 53.01 -40.56 32.77
C ALA A 188 53.82 -40.46 34.08
N GLU A 189 53.66 -39.37 34.84
CA GLU A 189 54.31 -39.17 36.13
C GLU A 189 53.81 -40.16 37.18
N THR A 190 52.49 -40.34 37.31
CA THR A 190 51.91 -41.36 38.20
C THR A 190 52.38 -42.76 37.84
N GLN A 191 52.49 -43.09 36.55
CA GLN A 191 53.02 -44.38 36.12
C GLN A 191 54.51 -44.55 36.51
N ARG A 192 55.33 -43.49 36.42
CA ARG A 192 56.72 -43.50 36.92
C ARG A 192 56.76 -43.72 38.42
N ALA A 193 55.96 -42.98 39.18
CA ALA A 193 55.87 -43.10 40.64
C ALA A 193 55.41 -44.51 41.07
N ILE A 194 54.45 -45.12 40.36
CA ILE A 194 54.04 -46.52 40.59
C ILE A 194 55.23 -47.47 40.35
N GLY A 195 55.98 -47.27 39.26
CA GLY A 195 57.18 -48.06 38.96
C GLY A 195 58.28 -47.93 40.02
N GLU A 196 58.56 -46.71 40.48
CA GLU A 196 59.53 -46.43 41.53
C GLU A 196 59.09 -46.99 42.89
N ALA A 197 57.83 -46.81 43.26
CA ALA A 197 57.25 -47.42 44.46
C ALA A 197 57.33 -48.96 44.40
N GLY A 198 57.12 -49.55 43.22
CA GLY A 198 57.33 -50.98 42.98
C GLY A 198 58.77 -51.41 43.26
N LYS A 199 59.77 -50.67 42.74
CA LYS A 199 61.19 -50.93 43.02
C LYS A 199 61.55 -50.74 44.49
N ALA A 200 61.03 -49.69 45.13
CA ALA A 200 61.25 -49.44 46.56
C ALA A 200 60.66 -50.56 47.43
N ARG A 201 59.46 -51.06 47.10
CA ARG A 201 58.86 -52.22 47.75
C ARG A 201 59.71 -53.47 47.58
N GLN A 202 60.25 -53.73 46.38
CA GLN A 202 61.16 -54.86 46.14
C GLN A 202 62.46 -54.74 46.95
N ALA A 203 63.08 -53.55 46.98
CA ALA A 203 64.28 -53.31 47.76
C ALA A 203 64.03 -53.52 49.27
N LEU A 204 62.90 -53.03 49.79
CA LEU A 204 62.48 -53.25 51.17
C LEU A 204 62.23 -54.73 51.48
N GLN A 205 61.59 -55.46 50.55
CA GLN A 205 61.40 -56.91 50.70
C GLN A 205 62.74 -57.65 50.76
N GLN A 206 63.70 -57.27 49.90
CA GLN A 206 65.05 -57.85 49.92
C GLN A 206 65.79 -57.53 51.23
N SER A 207 65.74 -56.29 51.72
CA SER A 207 66.35 -55.94 53.01
C SER A 207 65.68 -56.66 54.18
N MET A 208 64.37 -56.84 54.15
CA MET A 208 63.63 -57.58 55.17
C MET A 208 63.98 -59.08 55.14
N GLN A 209 64.17 -59.67 53.95
CA GLN A 209 64.67 -61.03 53.80
C GLN A 209 66.12 -61.16 54.32
N GLN A 210 66.99 -60.20 54.00
CA GLN A 210 68.36 -60.16 54.54
C GLN A 210 68.36 -60.03 56.07
N ALA A 211 67.53 -59.14 56.63
CA ALA A 211 67.36 -59.00 58.07
C ALA A 211 66.82 -60.29 58.72
N LYS A 212 65.87 -60.98 58.08
CA LYS A 212 65.36 -62.27 58.55
C LYS A 212 66.47 -63.33 58.58
N HIS A 213 67.29 -63.41 57.53
CA HIS A 213 68.45 -64.32 57.51
C HIS A 213 69.49 -64.00 58.59
N LEU A 214 69.74 -62.72 58.88
CA LEU A 214 70.62 -62.30 59.98
C LEU A 214 70.01 -62.58 61.37
N MET A 215 68.68 -62.49 61.51
CA MET A 215 68.00 -62.77 62.76
C MET A 215 67.95 -64.28 63.07
N ASP A 216 67.67 -65.13 62.08
CA ASP A 216 67.66 -66.59 62.24
C ASP A 216 69.06 -67.14 62.61
N SER A 217 70.14 -66.54 62.08
CA SER A 217 71.52 -66.94 62.40
C SER A 217 72.01 -66.52 63.78
N SER A 218 71.39 -65.51 64.42
CA SER A 218 71.76 -65.06 65.76
C SER A 218 71.17 -65.91 66.88
N THR A 219 70.09 -66.65 66.64
CA THR A 219 69.40 -67.43 67.67
C THR A 219 69.91 -68.87 67.82
N GLU A 220 70.72 -69.37 66.89
CA GLU A 220 71.09 -70.79 66.83
C GLU A 220 72.44 -71.16 67.47
N LEU A 221 73.19 -70.18 68.00
CA LEU A 221 74.57 -70.38 68.47
C LEU A 221 74.82 -69.84 69.90
N LEU A 222 74.04 -70.29 70.88
CA LEU A 222 74.50 -70.21 72.27
C LEU A 222 75.58 -71.27 72.47
N ASP A 223 76.84 -70.83 72.50
CA ASP A 223 78.01 -71.70 72.64
C ASP A 223 77.90 -72.54 73.91
N LYS A 224 77.74 -73.85 73.73
CA LYS A 224 77.64 -74.84 74.80
C LYS A 224 78.81 -74.74 75.78
N ARG A 225 79.98 -74.26 75.34
CA ARG A 225 81.13 -74.02 76.24
C ARG A 225 80.86 -72.91 77.24
N ILE A 226 80.20 -71.83 76.85
CA ILE A 226 79.90 -70.72 77.76
C ILE A 226 78.91 -71.18 78.83
N VAL A 227 77.87 -71.92 78.43
CA VAL A 227 76.88 -72.49 79.35
C VAL A 227 77.53 -73.49 80.31
N SER A 228 78.37 -74.41 79.82
CA SER A 228 79.11 -75.36 80.66
C SER A 228 80.07 -74.67 81.64
N LYS A 229 80.73 -73.58 81.22
CA LYS A 229 81.69 -72.85 82.06
C LYS A 229 80.98 -72.08 83.18
N LEU A 230 79.83 -71.50 82.88
CA LEU A 230 78.96 -70.86 83.87
C LEU A 230 78.45 -71.87 84.92
N LEU A 231 78.05 -73.08 84.48
CA LEU A 231 77.63 -74.17 85.37
C LEU A 231 78.78 -74.65 86.26
N LEU A 232 79.98 -74.81 85.71
CA LEU A 232 81.17 -75.13 86.51
C LEU A 232 81.45 -74.05 87.55
N THR A 233 81.45 -72.77 87.15
CA THR A 233 81.71 -71.67 88.10
C THR A 233 80.66 -71.55 89.19
N TYR A 234 79.41 -71.95 88.92
CA TYR A 234 78.36 -72.00 89.93
C TYR A 234 78.67 -73.03 91.03
N PHE A 235 79.16 -74.23 90.66
CA PHE A 235 79.53 -75.25 91.64
C PHE A 235 80.85 -74.94 92.37
N GLU A 236 81.82 -74.31 91.71
CA GLU A 236 83.11 -73.96 92.32
C GLU A 236 83.01 -72.82 93.34
N ARG A 237 82.08 -71.87 93.16
CA ARG A 237 81.90 -70.71 94.05
C ARG A 237 80.70 -70.84 94.98
N GLU A 238 80.60 -71.97 95.68
CA GLU A 238 79.60 -72.20 96.74
C GLU A 238 78.17 -71.79 96.35
N GLN A 239 77.75 -72.09 95.12
CA GLN A 239 76.38 -71.83 94.63
C GLN A 239 76.00 -70.33 94.62
N SER A 240 76.86 -69.47 94.05
CA SER A 240 76.59 -68.02 94.00
C SER A 240 75.33 -67.67 93.17
N PRO A 241 74.38 -66.87 93.71
CA PRO A 241 73.13 -66.53 93.04
C PRO A 241 73.32 -65.67 91.77
N ASP A 242 74.35 -64.82 91.74
CA ASP A 242 74.64 -63.92 90.61
C ASP A 242 74.94 -64.67 89.29
N VAL A 243 75.62 -65.82 89.39
CA VAL A 243 75.92 -66.67 88.23
C VAL A 243 74.64 -67.29 87.68
N LEU A 244 73.72 -67.67 88.57
CA LEU A 244 72.42 -68.22 88.21
C LEU A 244 71.53 -67.17 87.52
N GLU A 245 71.56 -65.93 88.00
CA GLU A 245 70.84 -64.81 87.38
C GLU A 245 71.39 -64.46 86.00
N LEU A 246 72.71 -64.49 85.83
CA LEU A 246 73.36 -64.28 84.53
C LEU A 246 73.01 -65.41 83.54
N MET A 247 72.98 -66.67 83.99
CA MET A 247 72.54 -67.80 83.17
C MET A 247 71.08 -67.65 82.74
N ALA A 248 70.19 -67.26 83.66
CA ALA A 248 68.78 -67.02 83.34
C ALA A 248 68.59 -65.90 82.29
N ARG A 249 69.40 -64.83 82.37
CA ARG A 249 69.37 -63.73 81.41
C ARG A 249 69.94 -64.12 80.05
N MET A 250 71.01 -64.92 80.01
CA MET A 250 71.62 -65.38 78.76
C MET A 250 70.79 -66.43 78.03
N LEU A 251 70.06 -67.26 78.77
CA LEU A 251 69.18 -68.30 78.22
C LEU A 251 67.75 -67.78 77.95
N ASN A 252 67.48 -66.50 78.19
CA ASN A 252 66.13 -65.90 78.11
C ASN A 252 65.07 -66.72 78.87
N MET A 253 65.42 -67.21 80.05
CA MET A 253 64.50 -67.99 80.88
C MET A 253 63.33 -67.13 81.32
N SER A 254 62.13 -67.70 81.28
CA SER A 254 60.91 -67.07 81.76
C SER A 254 60.88 -66.95 83.29
N GLU A 255 60.07 -66.06 83.84
CA GLU A 255 60.01 -65.81 85.29
C GLU A 255 59.56 -67.04 86.10
N ASP A 256 58.77 -67.92 85.47
CA ASP A 256 58.40 -69.22 86.02
C ASP A 256 59.60 -70.18 86.14
N GLU A 257 60.53 -70.12 85.20
CA GLU A 257 61.74 -70.94 85.20
C GLU A 257 62.80 -70.40 86.16
N LYS A 258 62.91 -69.08 86.28
CA LYS A 258 63.77 -68.43 87.28
C LYS A 258 63.33 -68.76 88.71
N SER A 259 62.02 -68.80 88.93
CA SER A 259 61.43 -69.19 90.22
C SER A 259 61.76 -70.63 90.63
N LYS A 260 61.78 -71.56 89.66
CA LYS A 260 62.17 -72.97 89.89
C LYS A 260 63.66 -73.16 90.23
N MET A 261 64.49 -72.20 89.84
CA MET A 261 65.94 -72.22 90.11
C MET A 261 66.33 -71.51 91.43
N GLY A 262 65.36 -71.05 92.23
CA GLY A 262 65.61 -70.47 93.56
C GLY A 262 65.93 -68.97 93.57
N LEU A 263 65.79 -68.28 92.43
CA LEU A 263 65.94 -66.81 92.32
C LEU A 263 64.63 -66.05 92.62
N GLY A 264 63.64 -66.72 93.23
CA GLY A 264 62.28 -66.20 93.41
C GLY A 264 62.06 -65.36 94.69
N GLU A 265 62.03 -64.04 94.50
CA GLU A 265 61.45 -62.95 95.33
C GLU A 265 62.09 -62.59 96.70
N PRO A 266 62.13 -61.28 97.09
CA PRO A 266 61.00 -60.35 97.01
C PRO A 266 61.28 -58.89 96.54
N ALA A 267 60.18 -58.24 96.10
CA ALA A 267 59.73 -56.88 96.51
C ALA A 267 59.27 -55.95 95.37
N ALA A 268 58.02 -56.14 94.96
CA ALA A 268 56.90 -55.18 95.03
C ALA A 268 57.14 -53.68 94.74
N ALA A 269 56.40 -53.17 93.73
CA ALA A 269 55.42 -52.06 93.78
C ALA A 269 55.34 -51.34 92.41
N LYS A 270 54.28 -51.51 91.58
CA LYS A 270 52.95 -50.86 91.63
C LYS A 270 52.78 -49.75 90.54
N PRO A 271 51.54 -49.34 90.16
CA PRO A 271 51.06 -49.49 88.77
C PRO A 271 50.43 -48.21 88.15
N GLY A 272 49.97 -48.29 86.90
CA GLY A 272 48.91 -47.43 86.33
C GLY A 272 48.85 -47.49 84.78
N LEU A 273 47.82 -48.06 84.11
CA LEU A 273 46.48 -47.52 83.74
C LEU A 273 46.57 -46.24 82.85
N ILE A 274 45.91 -46.04 81.69
CA ILE A 274 44.72 -46.62 80.99
C ILE A 274 44.73 -46.15 79.51
N ARG A 275 44.04 -46.90 78.61
CA ARG A 275 43.16 -46.45 77.48
C ARG A 275 43.83 -45.68 76.31
N SER A 276 43.47 -45.83 75.04
CA SER A 276 42.25 -46.30 74.41
C SER A 276 42.54 -46.74 72.97
N VAL A 277 41.82 -47.77 72.55
CA VAL A 277 41.69 -48.33 71.20
C VAL A 277 40.89 -47.39 70.28
N ALA A 278 41.13 -47.48 68.96
CA ALA A 278 40.14 -47.57 67.86
C ALA A 278 40.65 -46.86 66.58
N THR A 279 41.22 -47.59 65.62
CA THR A 279 40.57 -48.06 64.37
C THR A 279 40.24 -46.96 63.35
N ALA A 280 41.05 -46.92 62.28
CA ALA A 280 40.58 -46.62 60.93
C ALA A 280 39.72 -47.82 60.43
N PRO A 281 38.72 -47.62 59.55
CA PRO A 281 39.07 -47.57 58.13
C PRO A 281 38.22 -46.65 57.24
N VAL A 282 38.85 -46.31 56.12
CA VAL A 282 38.31 -45.76 54.87
C VAL A 282 37.60 -46.86 54.05
N ARG A 283 36.50 -46.52 53.38
CA ARG A 283 35.98 -47.03 52.06
C ARG A 283 34.62 -46.36 51.79
N VAL A 284 34.39 -45.55 50.76
CA VAL A 284 34.31 -45.79 49.29
C VAL A 284 33.24 -46.81 48.88
N ALA A 285 32.13 -46.31 48.31
CA ALA A 285 31.32 -46.91 47.23
C ALA A 285 30.38 -45.79 46.69
N PHE A 286 30.52 -45.27 45.46
CA PHE A 286 30.10 -45.80 44.15
C PHE A 286 28.59 -46.14 44.03
N GLY A 287 27.93 -45.55 43.02
CA GLY A 287 26.81 -46.21 42.34
C GLY A 287 25.51 -45.42 42.16
N ALA A 288 25.45 -44.69 41.05
CA ALA A 288 24.44 -44.77 39.98
C ALA A 288 22.92 -44.87 40.27
N LEU A 289 22.20 -44.06 39.47
CA LEU A 289 20.91 -44.32 38.81
C LEU A 289 19.63 -44.40 39.65
N GLY A 290 18.72 -43.46 39.35
CA GLY A 290 17.52 -43.87 38.61
C GLY A 290 16.17 -43.88 39.35
N PHE A 291 15.35 -42.91 38.97
CA PHE A 291 13.91 -43.01 38.66
C PHE A 291 12.82 -43.07 39.75
N ALA A 292 11.75 -42.33 39.39
CA ALA A 292 10.34 -42.37 39.82
C ALA A 292 10.08 -41.92 41.27
N GLY A 293 9.30 -40.87 41.55
CA GLY A 293 8.16 -40.31 40.83
C GLY A 293 6.93 -40.47 41.72
N THR A 294 6.26 -39.37 42.09
CA THR A 294 4.79 -39.25 42.16
C THR A 294 4.35 -37.88 42.69
N VAL A 295 3.74 -37.14 41.75
CA VAL A 295 2.59 -36.23 41.83
C VAL A 295 1.89 -35.97 43.18
N ALA A 296 1.60 -34.69 43.45
CA ALA A 296 0.23 -34.19 43.64
C ALA A 296 0.17 -32.65 43.60
N LYS A 297 -0.71 -32.13 42.71
CA LYS A 297 -1.31 -30.77 42.71
C LYS A 297 -2.02 -30.55 44.06
N THR A 298 -2.18 -29.36 44.63
CA THR A 298 -2.94 -28.13 44.23
C THR A 298 -2.86 -27.26 45.52
N ALA A 299 -2.86 -25.94 45.61
CA ALA A 299 -3.68 -24.92 44.98
C ALA A 299 -3.22 -23.53 45.49
N LEU A 300 -3.54 -22.50 44.72
CA LEU A 300 -3.89 -21.13 45.14
C LEU A 300 -2.87 -20.32 45.97
N GLN A 301 -2.25 -19.31 45.37
CA GLN A 301 -2.66 -17.89 45.44
C GLN A 301 -1.57 -17.00 44.82
N THR A 302 -2.04 -16.01 44.06
CA THR A 302 -1.28 -15.03 43.28
C THR A 302 -0.89 -13.81 44.16
N PRO A 303 -0.37 -12.68 43.63
CA PRO A 303 1.03 -12.30 43.78
C PRO A 303 1.21 -10.85 44.30
N VAL A 304 2.42 -10.42 44.65
CA VAL A 304 2.76 -8.97 44.57
C VAL A 304 4.24 -8.81 44.21
N HIS A 305 4.49 -8.34 42.98
CA HIS A 305 5.69 -7.58 42.63
C HIS A 305 5.28 -6.14 42.40
N VAL A 306 5.95 -5.17 43.02
CA VAL A 306 6.08 -3.82 42.47
C VAL A 306 7.43 -3.22 42.86
N ALA A 307 8.24 -2.93 41.84
CA ALA A 307 9.07 -1.75 41.60
C ALA A 307 10.26 -2.18 40.73
N ARG A 308 10.71 -1.50 39.67
CA ARG A 308 10.32 -0.28 38.95
C ARG A 308 11.34 -0.17 37.79
N ALA A 309 10.87 0.23 36.61
CA ALA A 309 11.58 0.89 35.49
C ALA A 309 12.77 0.21 34.79
N LEU A 310 12.63 0.00 33.46
CA LEU A 310 13.42 0.61 32.36
C LEU A 310 13.23 -0.18 31.04
N THR A 311 12.66 0.47 30.02
CA THR A 311 12.96 0.34 28.55
C THR A 311 12.95 -1.07 27.89
N PRO A 312 13.23 -1.26 26.58
CA PRO A 312 12.26 -1.84 25.65
C PRO A 312 12.82 -3.10 24.97
N GLU A 313 12.56 -4.30 25.48
CA GLU A 313 12.94 -5.53 24.76
C GLU A 313 11.92 -6.66 24.97
N GLU A 314 11.57 -7.29 23.86
CA GLU A 314 10.89 -8.59 23.72
C GLU A 314 9.50 -8.72 24.39
N GLU A 315 8.47 -8.20 23.71
CA GLU A 315 7.09 -8.63 23.92
C GLU A 315 6.95 -10.12 23.54
N ARG A 316 7.22 -10.99 24.52
CA ARG A 316 6.72 -12.36 24.49
C ARG A 316 5.21 -12.26 24.64
N GLN A 317 4.49 -12.35 23.52
CA GLN A 317 3.03 -12.40 23.45
C GLN A 317 2.50 -13.25 24.58
N THR A 318 1.79 -12.62 25.51
CA THR A 318 1.26 -13.34 26.66
C THR A 318 -0.01 -14.06 26.23
N VAL A 319 -0.34 -15.14 26.93
CA VAL A 319 -1.58 -15.89 26.68
C VAL A 319 -2.81 -14.95 26.75
N ALA A 320 -2.74 -13.89 27.56
CA ALA A 320 -3.77 -12.85 27.60
C ALA A 320 -3.92 -12.10 26.27
N ASP A 321 -2.82 -11.78 25.58
CA ASP A 321 -2.84 -11.12 24.27
C ASP A 321 -3.43 -12.03 23.19
N GLN A 322 -3.10 -13.33 23.23
CA GLN A 322 -3.69 -14.34 22.33
C GLN A 322 -5.20 -14.53 22.59
N TRP A 323 -5.64 -14.39 23.84
CA TRP A 323 -7.07 -14.40 24.18
C TRP A 323 -7.79 -13.14 23.68
N VAL A 324 -7.15 -11.98 23.73
CA VAL A 324 -7.71 -10.74 23.15
C VAL A 324 -7.83 -10.86 21.63
N GLU A 325 -6.81 -11.39 20.96
CA GLU A 325 -6.84 -11.61 19.51
C GLU A 325 -7.89 -12.64 19.09
N PHE A 326 -8.08 -13.70 19.87
CA PHE A 326 -9.16 -14.67 19.66
C PHE A 326 -10.55 -14.04 19.84
N LEU A 327 -10.75 -13.17 20.83
CA LEU A 327 -12.03 -12.48 21.06
C LEU A 327 -12.33 -11.48 19.94
N LEU A 328 -11.32 -10.77 19.44
CA LEU A 328 -11.47 -9.89 18.27
C LEU A 328 -11.80 -10.69 17.01
N SER A 329 -11.12 -11.81 16.77
CA SER A 329 -11.43 -12.71 15.65
C SER A 329 -12.84 -13.31 15.71
N GLN A 330 -13.36 -13.60 16.91
CA GLN A 330 -14.74 -14.08 17.08
C GLN A 330 -15.78 -12.97 16.85
N MET A 331 -15.44 -11.71 17.14
CA MET A 331 -16.30 -10.57 16.82
C MET A 331 -16.33 -10.30 15.31
N ASP A 332 -15.16 -10.33 14.65
CA ASP A 332 -15.07 -10.13 13.21
C ASP A 332 -15.77 -11.27 12.42
N ALA A 333 -15.69 -12.51 12.90
CA ALA A 333 -16.40 -13.64 12.29
C ALA A 333 -17.93 -13.55 12.44
N ALA A 334 -18.43 -13.04 13.58
CA ALA A 334 -19.86 -12.82 13.78
C ALA A 334 -20.41 -11.72 12.86
N ASP A 335 -19.60 -10.70 12.55
CA ASP A 335 -19.95 -9.63 11.62
C ASP A 335 -19.94 -10.11 10.15
N GLU A 336 -19.03 -11.00 9.77
CA GLU A 336 -19.01 -11.59 8.41
C GLU A 336 -20.19 -12.55 8.17
N ASP A 337 -20.59 -13.35 9.17
CA ASP A 337 -21.75 -14.25 9.06
C ASP A 337 -23.08 -13.49 8.93
N GLU A 338 -23.22 -12.31 9.53
CA GLU A 338 -24.40 -11.45 9.36
C GLU A 338 -24.46 -10.80 7.96
N ILE A 339 -23.30 -10.51 7.36
CA ILE A 339 -23.19 -9.96 5.99
C ILE A 339 -23.44 -11.05 4.93
N ALA A 340 -22.99 -12.28 5.18
CA ALA A 340 -23.24 -13.42 4.29
C ALA A 340 -24.71 -13.88 4.31
N GLY A 341 -25.37 -13.84 5.48
CA GLY A 341 -26.78 -14.19 5.63
C GLY A 341 -27.76 -13.25 4.90
N LYS A 342 -27.38 -12.00 4.63
CA LYS A 342 -28.20 -11.02 3.89
C LYS A 342 -28.09 -11.12 2.37
N LYS A 343 -27.09 -11.82 1.81
CA LYS A 343 -26.85 -11.88 0.34
C LYS A 343 -27.55 -13.02 -0.41
N PHE A 344 -28.26 -13.93 0.27
CA PHE A 344 -28.88 -15.11 -0.38
C PHE A 344 -30.41 -15.08 -0.40
N LYS A 345 -31.01 -13.98 -0.87
CA LYS A 345 -32.45 -13.93 -1.18
C LYS A 345 -32.73 -13.17 -2.47
N VAL A 346 -32.39 -13.79 -3.60
CA VAL A 346 -32.87 -13.41 -4.93
C VAL A 346 -33.70 -14.57 -5.47
N GLN A 347 -35.01 -14.34 -5.66
CA GLN A 347 -35.92 -15.29 -6.31
C GLN A 347 -35.66 -15.34 -7.82
N PRO A 348 -35.78 -16.50 -8.49
CA PRO A 348 -35.64 -16.58 -9.93
C PRO A 348 -36.93 -16.12 -10.64
N ILE A 349 -36.81 -15.14 -11.53
CA ILE A 349 -37.89 -14.71 -12.45
C ILE A 349 -37.77 -15.50 -13.75
N ALA A 350 -38.93 -15.98 -14.23
CA ALA A 350 -39.11 -16.85 -15.39
C ALA A 350 -38.71 -16.22 -16.73
N ALA A 351 -38.23 -17.06 -17.65
CA ALA A 351 -37.88 -16.72 -19.03
C ALA A 351 -39.11 -16.57 -19.94
N PRO A 352 -39.11 -15.63 -20.91
CA PRO A 352 -40.02 -15.68 -22.05
C PRO A 352 -39.32 -16.17 -23.33
N ALA A 353 -40.13 -16.87 -24.13
CA ALA A 353 -39.82 -17.63 -25.32
C ALA A 353 -39.35 -16.79 -26.52
N THR A 354 -38.57 -17.46 -27.37
CA THR A 354 -38.22 -17.06 -28.74
C THR A 354 -39.44 -17.01 -29.67
N PRO A 355 -39.35 -16.23 -30.75
CA PRO A 355 -39.65 -16.81 -32.06
C PRO A 355 -38.59 -16.46 -33.12
N GLY A 356 -38.31 -17.43 -34.00
CA GLY A 356 -37.50 -17.26 -35.22
C GLY A 356 -38.24 -16.44 -36.31
N PRO A 357 -37.74 -16.38 -37.56
CA PRO A 357 -36.94 -17.38 -38.27
C PRO A 357 -35.46 -17.06 -38.45
#